data_AF-X1FDP5-F1
#
_entry.id   AF-X1FDP5-F1
#
_cell.length_a   1.000
_cell.length_b   1.000
_cell.length_c   1.000
_cell.angle_alpha   90.00
_cell.angle_beta   90.00
_cell.angle_gamma   90.00
#
_symmetry.space_group_name_H-M   'P 1'
#
loop_
_entity.id
_entity.type
_entity.pdbx_description
1 polymer ?
#
loop_
_entity_poly.entity_id
_entity_poly.type
_entity_poly.pdbx_seq_one_letter_code
_entity_poly.pdbx_strand_id
1 'polypeptide(L)'
;MTFMSHDVNKIFKELITRNFRFYRIAKKFKPSILMGLMGITIAPVGKLLNIPSLVFSDTENAKLSNFIAYHLCTNFITPNCFEKKMWKKNIRYNGYHELTYLHPNHFIPNESVLKEFGVQKNEKFTIIRFVSWGASHDIGHKGISEKMKIKAIEEFSKYGKVLVTSEKELPKKLDKYRIKVSQEKIHHLIKYATLLYGESATMASEAAILGTYAIFLDNKGRGYT
;
A
#
# COMPACT_ATOMS: atom_id res chain seq x y z
N MET A 1 -4.48 -16.36 24.38
CA MET A 1 -5.44 -16.78 23.32
C MET A 1 -6.65 -15.84 23.20
N THR A 2 -6.88 -14.94 24.15
CA THR A 2 -8.05 -14.03 24.22
C THR A 2 -7.88 -12.67 23.49
N PHE A 3 -6.66 -12.28 23.12
CA PHE A 3 -6.42 -11.03 22.39
C PHE A 3 -6.80 -11.12 20.90
N MET A 4 -6.65 -12.30 20.27
CA MET A 4 -6.99 -12.48 18.84
C MET A 4 -8.51 -12.45 18.57
N SER A 5 -9.34 -12.91 19.52
CA SER A 5 -10.80 -12.94 19.34
C SER A 5 -11.43 -11.55 19.39
N HIS A 6 -10.86 -10.62 20.17
CA HIS A 6 -11.37 -9.24 20.25
C HIS A 6 -11.17 -8.47 18.94
N ASP A 7 -10.01 -8.63 18.29
CA ASP A 7 -9.74 -7.95 17.02
C ASP A 7 -10.55 -8.52 15.85
N VAL A 8 -10.77 -9.84 15.81
CA VAL A 8 -11.60 -10.46 14.76
C VAL A 8 -13.05 -9.99 14.84
N ASN A 9 -13.63 -9.91 16.04
CA ASN A 9 -14.99 -9.40 16.24
C ASN A 9 -15.11 -7.93 15.83
N LYS A 10 -14.08 -7.13 16.08
CA LYS A 10 -14.04 -5.72 15.68
C LYS A 10 -13.96 -5.56 14.16
N ILE A 11 -13.11 -6.34 13.48
CA ILE A 11 -12.99 -6.35 12.01
C ILE A 11 -14.31 -6.82 11.38
N PHE A 12 -14.94 -7.86 11.93
CA PHE A 12 -16.21 -8.35 11.42
C PHE A 12 -17.34 -7.32 11.55
N LYS A 13 -17.45 -6.68 12.73
CA LYS A 13 -18.41 -5.59 12.98
C LYS A 13 -18.17 -4.38 12.07
N GLU A 14 -16.90 -4.00 11.86
CA GLU A 14 -16.52 -2.95 10.91
C GLU A 14 -16.99 -3.30 9.50
N LEU A 15 -16.72 -4.53 9.05
CA LEU A 15 -17.07 -4.97 7.69
C LEU A 15 -18.59 -4.94 7.44
N ILE A 16 -19.39 -5.43 8.39
CA ILE A 16 -20.86 -5.38 8.30
C ILE A 16 -21.33 -3.93 8.25
N THR A 17 -20.83 -3.09 9.16
CA THR A 17 -21.23 -1.69 9.25
C THR A 17 -20.89 -0.94 7.97
N ARG A 18 -19.69 -1.17 7.42
CA ARG A 18 -19.22 -0.58 6.16
C ARG A 18 -20.09 -1.01 4.98
N ASN A 19 -20.35 -2.31 4.83
CA ASN A 19 -21.21 -2.83 3.76
C ASN A 19 -22.64 -2.28 3.86
N PHE A 20 -23.22 -2.19 5.06
CA PHE A 20 -24.57 -1.65 5.24
C PHE A 20 -24.66 -0.16 4.90
N ARG A 21 -23.68 0.64 5.33
CA ARG A 21 -23.60 2.06 4.99
C ARG A 21 -23.41 2.24 3.48
N PHE A 22 -22.52 1.46 2.88
CA PHE A 22 -22.27 1.51 1.45
C PHE A 22 -23.49 1.08 0.63
N TYR A 23 -24.23 0.05 1.06
CA TYR A 23 -25.50 -0.35 0.47
C TYR A 23 -26.51 0.79 0.45
N ARG A 24 -26.68 1.52 1.56
CA ARG A 24 -27.60 2.66 1.63
C ARG A 24 -27.21 3.76 0.64
N ILE A 25 -25.91 4.05 0.54
CA ILE A 25 -25.38 5.03 -0.41
C ILE A 25 -25.62 4.57 -1.84
N ALA A 26 -25.23 3.35 -2.19
CA ALA A 26 -25.39 2.80 -3.54
C ALA A 26 -26.87 2.72 -3.96
N LYS A 27 -27.76 2.31 -3.05
CA LYS A 27 -29.22 2.27 -3.31
C LYS A 27 -29.80 3.66 -3.58
N LYS A 28 -29.33 4.68 -2.86
CA LYS A 28 -29.77 6.08 -3.07
C LYS A 28 -29.19 6.66 -4.36
N PHE A 29 -27.90 6.45 -4.59
CA PHE A 29 -27.17 7.00 -5.73
C PHE A 29 -27.52 6.30 -7.06
N LYS A 30 -27.91 5.01 -7.01
CA LYS A 30 -28.22 4.16 -8.17
C LYS A 30 -27.11 4.14 -9.23
N PRO A 31 -25.87 3.77 -8.87
CA PRO A 31 -24.78 3.73 -9.84
C PRO A 31 -25.04 2.66 -10.91
N SER A 32 -24.65 2.95 -12.14
CA SER A 32 -24.67 1.95 -13.23
C SER A 32 -23.59 0.89 -13.07
N ILE A 33 -22.45 1.24 -12.45
CA ILE A 33 -21.30 0.35 -12.22
C ILE A 33 -20.66 0.71 -10.87
N LEU A 34 -20.18 -0.29 -10.14
CA LEU A 34 -19.32 -0.14 -8.98
C LEU A 34 -17.88 -0.49 -9.34
N MET A 35 -16.93 0.37 -9.01
CA MET A 35 -15.50 0.13 -9.26
C MET A 35 -14.69 0.40 -8.00
N GLY A 36 -13.66 -0.40 -7.75
CA GLY A 36 -12.73 -0.11 -6.67
C GLY A 36 -11.62 -1.14 -6.48
N LEU A 37 -10.60 -0.71 -5.77
CA LEU A 37 -9.55 -1.58 -5.25
C LEU A 37 -10.10 -2.40 -4.07
N MET A 38 -9.72 -3.66 -3.97
CA MET A 38 -10.16 -4.58 -2.91
C MET A 38 -11.69 -4.74 -2.83
N GLY A 39 -12.22 -5.85 -3.36
CA GLY A 39 -13.65 -5.99 -3.60
C GLY A 39 -14.55 -6.32 -2.42
N ILE A 40 -14.04 -6.36 -1.18
CA ILE A 40 -14.76 -6.90 -0.01
C ILE A 40 -15.99 -6.08 0.41
N THR A 41 -16.15 -4.87 -0.12
CA THR A 41 -17.32 -4.01 0.10
C THR A 41 -18.15 -3.84 -1.17
N ILE A 42 -17.51 -3.56 -2.31
CA ILE A 42 -18.24 -3.29 -3.56
C ILE A 42 -18.84 -4.55 -4.18
N ALA A 43 -18.19 -5.72 -4.04
CA ALA A 43 -18.67 -6.95 -4.67
C ALA A 43 -19.94 -7.50 -3.97
N PRO A 44 -20.02 -7.59 -2.62
CA PRO A 44 -21.26 -7.99 -1.96
C PRO A 44 -22.42 -7.03 -2.24
N VAL A 45 -22.18 -5.72 -2.16
CA VAL A 45 -23.23 -4.71 -2.38
C VAL A 45 -23.69 -4.68 -3.84
N GLY A 46 -22.77 -4.77 -4.80
CA GLY A 46 -23.10 -4.88 -6.21
C GLY A 46 -23.95 -6.12 -6.51
N LYS A 47 -23.57 -7.27 -5.95
CA LYS A 47 -24.36 -8.51 -6.08
C LYS A 47 -25.77 -8.37 -5.50
N LEU A 48 -25.90 -7.76 -4.32
CA LEU A 48 -27.21 -7.58 -3.65
C LEU A 48 -28.13 -6.60 -4.39
N LEU A 49 -27.57 -5.56 -5.02
CA LEU A 49 -28.32 -4.55 -5.76
C LEU A 49 -28.45 -4.85 -7.27
N ASN A 50 -27.91 -5.99 -7.74
CA ASN A 50 -27.77 -6.32 -9.15
C ASN A 50 -27.05 -5.22 -9.98
N ILE A 51 -26.02 -4.61 -9.39
CA ILE A 51 -25.17 -3.60 -10.05
C ILE A 51 -23.83 -4.26 -10.42
N PRO A 52 -23.38 -4.15 -11.68
CA PRO A 52 -22.08 -4.66 -12.11
C PRO A 52 -20.94 -4.11 -11.25
N SER A 53 -20.00 -4.97 -10.86
CA SER A 53 -18.84 -4.58 -10.05
C SER A 53 -17.51 -5.00 -10.68
N LEU A 54 -16.61 -4.02 -10.78
CA LEU A 54 -15.25 -4.13 -11.30
C LEU A 54 -14.27 -4.01 -10.15
N VAL A 55 -13.68 -5.13 -9.75
CA VAL A 55 -12.77 -5.20 -8.61
C VAL A 55 -11.34 -5.26 -9.09
N PHE A 56 -10.50 -4.34 -8.64
CA PHE A 56 -9.06 -4.33 -8.90
C PHE A 56 -8.29 -4.87 -7.67
N SER A 57 -7.29 -5.72 -7.91
CA SER A 57 -6.45 -6.29 -6.85
C SER A 57 -5.04 -6.58 -7.33
N ASP A 58 -4.05 -6.18 -6.56
CA ASP A 58 -2.61 -6.43 -6.74
C ASP A 58 -2.00 -7.19 -5.54
N THR A 59 -2.79 -7.42 -4.48
CA THR A 59 -2.31 -7.97 -3.22
C THR A 59 -2.79 -9.41 -3.08
N GLU A 60 -1.96 -10.36 -3.51
CA GLU A 60 -2.33 -11.78 -3.52
C GLU A 60 -2.57 -12.33 -2.11
N ASN A 61 -1.89 -11.78 -1.12
CA ASN A 61 -1.87 -12.28 0.26
C ASN A 61 -3.19 -12.10 1.02
N ALA A 62 -4.09 -11.25 0.53
CA ALA A 62 -5.43 -11.04 1.09
C ALA A 62 -6.42 -12.17 0.74
N LYS A 63 -6.06 -13.43 1.00
CA LYS A 63 -6.75 -14.66 0.52
C LYS A 63 -8.28 -14.63 0.69
N LEU A 64 -8.77 -14.39 1.91
CA LEU A 64 -10.21 -14.41 2.22
C LEU A 64 -10.95 -13.26 1.54
N SER A 65 -10.37 -12.05 1.60
CA SER A 65 -10.93 -10.85 0.95
C SER A 65 -11.04 -11.05 -0.56
N ASN A 66 -9.95 -11.51 -1.19
CA ASN A 66 -9.90 -11.83 -2.61
C ASN A 66 -10.86 -12.94 -2.97
N PHE A 67 -11.00 -13.99 -2.15
CA PHE A 67 -11.96 -15.08 -2.41
C PHE A 67 -13.41 -14.55 -2.45
N ILE A 68 -13.83 -13.79 -1.45
CA ILE A 68 -15.19 -13.24 -1.39
C ILE A 68 -15.42 -12.27 -2.55
N ALA A 69 -14.49 -11.33 -2.75
CA ALA A 69 -14.56 -10.37 -3.83
C ALA A 69 -14.65 -11.05 -5.20
N TYR A 70 -13.76 -12.01 -5.45
CA TYR A 70 -13.71 -12.76 -6.69
C TYR A 70 -15.05 -13.44 -6.98
N HIS A 71 -15.67 -14.12 -6.01
CA HIS A 71 -16.92 -14.85 -6.26
C HIS A 71 -18.13 -13.94 -6.46
N LEU A 72 -18.17 -12.78 -5.79
CA LEU A 72 -19.34 -11.90 -5.82
C LEU A 72 -19.28 -10.82 -6.90
N CYS A 73 -18.09 -10.48 -7.42
CA CYS A 73 -17.95 -9.42 -8.42
C CYS A 73 -18.36 -9.86 -9.83
N THR A 74 -18.57 -8.89 -10.71
CA THR A 74 -18.76 -9.15 -12.15
C THR A 74 -17.42 -9.49 -12.79
N ASN A 75 -16.42 -8.64 -12.61
CA ASN A 75 -15.06 -8.87 -13.10
C ASN A 75 -14.04 -8.64 -12.00
N PHE A 76 -13.05 -9.53 -11.95
CA PHE A 76 -11.91 -9.42 -11.06
C PHE A 76 -10.66 -9.11 -11.89
N ILE A 77 -10.05 -7.95 -11.69
CA ILE A 77 -9.03 -7.37 -12.56
C ILE A 77 -7.71 -7.33 -11.79
N THR A 78 -6.67 -7.94 -12.34
CA THR A 78 -5.37 -8.09 -11.67
C THR A 78 -4.20 -7.81 -12.63
N PRO A 79 -3.06 -7.30 -12.15
CA PRO A 79 -1.88 -7.17 -13.00
C PRO A 79 -1.35 -8.55 -13.43
N ASN A 80 -0.60 -8.60 -14.52
CA ASN A 80 0.00 -9.86 -15.00
C ASN A 80 1.04 -10.45 -14.04
N CYS A 81 1.70 -9.59 -13.26
CA CYS A 81 2.61 -10.03 -12.21
C CYS A 81 1.87 -10.66 -11.02
N PHE A 82 0.53 -10.58 -10.94
CA PHE A 82 -0.25 -11.20 -9.87
C PHE A 82 -0.14 -12.74 -9.92
N GLU A 83 0.62 -13.34 -9.01
CA GLU A 83 1.05 -14.73 -9.18
C GLU A 83 -0.07 -15.76 -9.02
N LYS A 84 -1.08 -15.44 -8.20
CA LYS A 84 -2.16 -16.40 -7.94
C LYS A 84 -3.04 -16.55 -9.16
N LYS A 85 -3.15 -17.79 -9.65
CA LYS A 85 -4.15 -18.17 -10.64
C LYS A 85 -5.54 -17.93 -10.07
N MET A 86 -6.27 -17.01 -10.67
CA MET A 86 -7.68 -16.76 -10.39
C MET A 86 -8.53 -17.51 -11.42
N TRP A 87 -9.80 -17.73 -11.09
CA TRP A 87 -10.67 -18.58 -11.90
C TRP A 87 -11.22 -17.84 -13.15
N LYS A 88 -12.25 -18.43 -13.78
CA LYS A 88 -12.78 -18.07 -15.11
C LYS A 88 -13.10 -16.58 -15.40
N LYS A 89 -13.37 -15.72 -14.40
CA LYS A 89 -13.77 -14.30 -14.61
C LYS A 89 -12.67 -13.27 -14.31
N ASN A 90 -11.41 -13.70 -14.33
CA ASN A 90 -10.26 -12.83 -14.12
C ASN A 90 -9.81 -12.16 -15.44
N ILE A 91 -9.83 -10.83 -15.47
CA ILE A 91 -9.20 -10.03 -16.52
C ILE A 91 -7.81 -9.64 -16.04
N ARG A 92 -6.81 -9.72 -16.92
CA ARG A 92 -5.45 -9.31 -16.61
C ARG A 92 -5.00 -8.13 -17.46
N TYR A 93 -4.09 -7.33 -16.91
CA TYR A 93 -3.46 -6.21 -17.60
C TYR A 93 -1.95 -6.19 -17.40
N ASN A 94 -1.23 -5.61 -18.36
CA ASN A 94 0.22 -5.42 -18.29
C ASN A 94 0.54 -4.17 -17.47
N GLY A 95 1.07 -4.34 -16.25
CA GLY A 95 1.54 -3.21 -15.44
C GLY A 95 1.39 -3.45 -13.93
N TYR A 96 1.45 -2.34 -13.20
CA TYR A 96 1.29 -2.24 -11.75
C TYR A 96 0.24 -1.15 -11.46
N HIS A 97 -0.41 -1.16 -10.29
CA HIS A 97 -1.33 -0.07 -9.95
C HIS A 97 -0.60 1.27 -9.88
N GLU A 98 0.63 1.27 -9.41
CA GLU A 98 1.49 2.44 -9.24
C GLU A 98 1.71 3.19 -10.58
N LEU A 99 1.70 2.48 -11.72
CA LEU A 99 1.83 3.11 -13.03
C LEU A 99 0.67 4.07 -13.34
N THR A 100 -0.51 3.87 -12.76
CA THR A 100 -1.65 4.76 -13.01
C THR A 100 -1.39 6.21 -12.61
N TYR A 101 -0.49 6.44 -11.65
CA TYR A 101 -0.10 7.77 -11.19
C TYR A 101 1.38 8.08 -11.33
N LEU A 102 2.25 7.10 -11.64
CA LEU A 102 3.70 7.31 -11.82
C LEU A 102 4.21 7.14 -13.25
N HIS A 103 3.35 6.81 -14.21
CA HIS A 103 3.78 6.73 -15.60
C HIS A 103 4.41 8.05 -16.06
N PRO A 104 5.52 8.06 -16.82
CA PRO A 104 6.23 9.28 -17.22
C PRO A 104 5.39 10.28 -18.03
N ASN A 105 4.32 9.81 -18.68
CA ASN A 105 3.35 10.68 -19.38
C ASN A 105 2.40 11.44 -18.42
N HIS A 106 2.38 11.09 -17.13
CA HIS A 106 1.47 11.66 -16.13
C HIS A 106 2.22 12.27 -14.95
N PHE A 107 3.38 11.72 -14.59
CA PHE A 107 4.18 12.19 -13.45
C PHE A 107 5.50 12.81 -13.90
N ILE A 108 5.67 14.08 -13.59
CA ILE A 108 6.91 14.82 -13.81
C ILE A 108 7.53 15.11 -12.44
N PRO A 109 8.71 14.55 -12.12
CA PRO A 109 9.39 14.82 -10.86
C PRO A 109 9.73 16.29 -10.67
N ASN A 110 9.52 16.81 -9.46
CA ASN A 110 9.82 18.18 -9.10
C ASN A 110 10.88 18.24 -8.00
N GLU A 111 12.10 18.64 -8.38
CA GLU A 111 13.25 18.76 -7.47
C GLU A 111 13.04 19.84 -6.41
N SER A 112 12.17 20.84 -6.64
CA SER A 112 11.98 21.94 -5.67
C SER A 112 11.41 21.47 -4.33
N VAL A 113 10.71 20.33 -4.32
CA VAL A 113 10.16 19.69 -3.12
C VAL A 113 11.26 19.31 -2.13
N LEU A 114 12.49 19.02 -2.59
CA LEU A 114 13.62 18.62 -1.74
C LEU A 114 13.95 19.68 -0.67
N LYS A 115 13.80 20.96 -1.01
CA LYS A 115 14.09 22.09 -0.13
C LYS A 115 13.23 22.07 1.13
N GLU A 116 11.98 21.63 1.02
CA GLU A 116 11.06 21.54 2.16
C GLU A 116 11.51 20.53 3.21
N PHE A 117 12.29 19.52 2.79
CA PHE A 117 12.85 18.49 3.65
C PHE A 117 14.33 18.76 3.97
N GLY A 118 14.81 19.97 3.66
CA GLY A 118 16.18 20.43 3.85
C GLY A 118 17.21 19.58 3.11
N VAL A 119 16.82 18.94 2.00
CA VAL A 119 17.72 18.18 1.13
C VAL A 119 18.29 19.14 0.10
N GLN A 120 19.61 19.24 0.02
CA GLN A 120 20.31 20.06 -0.97
C GLN A 120 20.36 19.36 -2.33
N LYS A 121 20.58 20.13 -3.38
CA LYS A 121 20.77 19.58 -4.73
C LYS A 121 21.95 18.62 -4.74
N ASN A 122 21.76 17.44 -5.33
CA ASN A 122 22.74 16.34 -5.38
C ASN A 122 23.17 15.76 -4.01
N GLU A 123 22.52 16.16 -2.90
CA GLU A 123 22.77 15.55 -1.59
C GLU A 123 22.25 14.12 -1.60
N LYS A 124 23.07 13.16 -1.16
CA LYS A 124 22.64 11.78 -1.00
C LYS A 124 21.71 11.67 0.20
N PHE A 125 20.57 11.03 0.00
CA PHE A 125 19.66 10.73 1.09
C PHE A 125 18.92 9.41 0.90
N THR A 126 18.56 8.80 2.02
CA THR A 126 17.81 7.55 2.11
C THR A 126 16.46 7.81 2.75
N ILE A 127 15.41 7.29 2.13
CA ILE A 127 14.06 7.26 2.72
C ILE A 127 13.90 5.94 3.45
N ILE A 128 13.48 6.01 4.71
CA ILE A 128 13.16 4.83 5.52
C ILE A 128 11.66 4.80 5.79
N ARG A 129 11.00 3.70 5.42
CA ARG A 129 9.56 3.49 5.62
C ARG A 129 9.28 2.37 6.61
N PHE A 130 8.71 2.73 7.77
CA PHE A 130 8.18 1.76 8.72
C PHE A 130 6.67 1.68 8.64
N VAL A 131 6.15 0.45 8.60
CA VAL A 131 4.70 0.18 8.52
C VAL A 131 4.17 -0.33 9.85
N SER A 132 2.85 -0.23 10.02
CA SER A 132 2.17 -0.59 11.25
C SER A 132 1.94 -2.09 11.42
N TRP A 133 1.96 -2.86 10.32
CA TRP A 133 1.54 -4.27 10.27
C TRP A 133 0.13 -4.48 10.85
N GLY A 134 -0.77 -3.53 10.60
CA GLY A 134 -2.13 -3.51 11.14
C GLY A 134 -3.19 -4.04 10.19
N ALA A 135 -2.84 -4.46 8.97
CA ALA A 135 -3.81 -4.94 8.01
C ALA A 135 -4.27 -6.37 8.34
N SER A 136 -5.47 -6.75 7.89
CA SER A 136 -6.00 -8.11 8.12
C SER A 136 -5.12 -9.21 7.49
N HIS A 137 -4.31 -8.87 6.49
CA HIS A 137 -3.37 -9.81 5.87
C HIS A 137 -2.00 -9.88 6.59
N ASP A 138 -1.78 -9.04 7.61
CA ASP A 138 -0.56 -8.97 8.42
C ASP A 138 -0.63 -9.84 9.68
N ILE A 139 -1.76 -10.53 9.93
CA ILE A 139 -1.93 -11.41 11.08
C ILE A 139 -0.84 -12.50 11.07
N GLY A 140 -0.07 -12.55 12.16
CA GLY A 140 1.05 -13.48 12.35
C GLY A 140 2.41 -12.97 11.90
N HIS A 141 2.51 -11.76 11.36
CA HIS A 141 3.77 -11.15 10.91
C HIS A 141 4.30 -10.16 11.95
N LYS A 142 5.63 -10.10 12.07
CA LYS A 142 6.33 -9.13 12.91
C LYS A 142 7.26 -8.32 12.03
N GLY A 143 7.08 -7.01 12.07
CA GLY A 143 7.97 -6.08 11.40
C GLY A 143 9.37 -6.01 12.00
N ILE A 144 10.15 -5.06 11.50
CA ILE A 144 11.50 -4.74 11.96
C ILE A 144 11.45 -4.42 13.46
N SER A 145 12.29 -5.11 14.25
CA SER A 145 12.40 -4.84 15.68
C SER A 145 12.92 -3.43 15.93
N GLU A 146 12.55 -2.82 17.06
CA GLU A 146 13.01 -1.47 17.39
C GLU A 146 14.54 -1.33 17.31
N LYS A 147 15.27 -2.31 17.87
CA LYS A 147 16.74 -2.39 17.79
C LYS A 147 17.25 -2.33 16.35
N MET A 148 16.60 -3.04 15.42
CA MET A 148 16.98 -3.03 14.01
C MET A 148 16.59 -1.73 13.29
N LYS A 149 15.47 -1.08 13.66
CA LYS A 149 15.11 0.25 13.14
C LYS A 149 16.18 1.28 13.45
N ILE A 150 16.66 1.27 14.70
CA ILE A 150 17.73 2.15 15.18
C ILE A 150 19.02 1.87 14.41
N LYS A 151 19.43 0.59 14.34
CA LYS A 151 20.63 0.18 13.61
C LYS A 151 20.57 0.57 12.13
N ALA A 152 19.43 0.38 11.47
CA ALA A 152 19.27 0.78 10.07
C ALA A 152 19.49 2.28 9.88
N ILE A 153 18.86 3.12 10.71
CA ILE A 153 19.04 4.58 10.66
C ILE A 153 20.50 4.96 10.90
N GLU A 154 21.15 4.38 11.91
CA GLU A 154 22.56 4.65 12.24
C GLU A 154 23.49 4.26 11.09
N GLU A 155 23.27 3.11 10.45
CA GLU A 155 24.07 2.66 9.31
C GLU A 155 23.86 3.53 8.07
N PHE A 156 22.61 3.85 7.72
CA PHE A 156 22.32 4.69 6.54
C PHE A 156 22.77 6.14 6.73
N SER A 157 22.76 6.66 7.96
CA SER A 157 23.23 8.02 8.26
C SER A 157 24.72 8.23 7.96
N LYS A 158 25.51 7.15 7.83
CA LYS A 158 26.93 7.23 7.44
C LYS A 158 27.13 7.57 5.96
N TYR A 159 26.11 7.36 5.12
CA TYR A 159 26.20 7.52 3.66
C TYR A 159 25.47 8.75 3.13
N GLY A 160 24.69 9.43 3.96
CA GLY A 160 23.90 10.58 3.59
C GLY A 160 22.78 10.88 4.58
N LYS A 161 21.93 11.83 4.21
CA LYS A 161 20.78 12.24 5.04
C LYS A 161 19.75 11.11 5.13
N VAL A 162 19.12 10.96 6.29
CA VAL A 162 18.06 9.96 6.49
C VAL A 162 16.74 10.67 6.77
N LEU A 163 15.72 10.34 5.97
CA LEU A 163 14.35 10.81 6.13
C LEU A 163 13.45 9.63 6.48
N VAL A 164 12.77 9.68 7.62
CA VAL A 164 11.94 8.57 8.11
C VAL A 164 10.46 8.91 7.99
N THR A 165 9.70 8.02 7.36
CA THR A 165 8.24 8.00 7.43
C THR A 165 7.78 6.75 8.20
N SER A 166 6.78 6.90 9.06
CA SER A 166 6.31 5.80 9.90
C SER A 166 4.81 5.90 10.14
N GLU A 167 4.11 4.77 10.05
CA GLU A 167 2.68 4.65 10.40
C GLU A 167 2.45 4.60 11.91
N LYS A 168 3.49 4.26 12.69
CA LYS A 168 3.48 4.24 14.15
C LYS A 168 4.41 5.31 14.70
N GLU A 169 4.24 5.64 15.98
CA GLU A 169 5.21 6.46 16.69
C GLU A 169 6.60 5.83 16.62
N LEU A 170 7.61 6.69 16.50
CA LEU A 170 9.00 6.29 16.53
C LEU A 170 9.53 6.42 17.96
N PRO A 171 10.52 5.62 18.36
CA PRO A 171 11.27 5.87 19.58
C PRO A 171 11.79 7.31 19.59
N LYS A 172 11.70 8.02 20.72
CA LYS A 172 12.07 9.45 20.83
C LYS A 172 13.43 9.79 20.23
N LYS A 173 14.42 8.91 20.37
CA LYS A 173 15.77 9.12 19.81
C LYS A 173 15.83 9.14 18.28
N LEU A 174 14.79 8.63 17.61
CA LEU A 174 14.66 8.60 16.16
C LEU A 174 13.76 9.72 15.61
N ASP A 175 13.05 10.46 16.46
CA ASP A 175 12.12 11.51 16.03
C ASP A 175 12.81 12.62 15.22
N LYS A 176 14.09 12.89 15.47
CA LYS A 176 14.87 13.87 14.71
C LYS A 176 15.01 13.55 13.21
N TYR A 177 14.81 12.28 12.82
CA TYR A 177 14.83 11.87 11.41
C TYR A 177 13.42 11.84 10.80
N ARG A 178 12.38 11.96 11.62
CA ARG A 178 10.99 11.84 11.19
C ARG A 178 10.62 13.03 10.32
N ILE A 179 10.06 12.75 9.15
CA ILE A 179 9.43 13.75 8.31
C ILE A 179 7.92 13.54 8.26
N LYS A 180 7.19 14.65 8.12
CA LYS A 180 5.79 14.65 7.73
C LYS A 180 5.75 15.07 6.27
N VAL A 181 5.42 14.13 5.40
CA VAL A 181 5.32 14.32 3.96
C VAL A 181 3.93 13.92 3.50
N SER A 182 3.38 14.71 2.61
CA SER A 182 2.07 14.48 2.02
C SER A 182 2.18 13.49 0.85
N GLN A 183 1.05 12.89 0.47
CA GLN A 183 1.04 11.85 -0.57
C GLN A 183 1.46 12.40 -1.94
N GLU A 184 1.14 13.66 -2.23
CA GLU A 184 1.55 14.32 -3.47
C GLU A 184 3.06 14.62 -3.54
N LYS A 185 3.76 14.65 -2.38
CA LYS A 185 5.19 14.99 -2.31
C LYS A 185 6.11 13.78 -2.17
N ILE A 186 5.60 12.66 -1.66
CA ILE A 186 6.44 11.49 -1.38
C ILE A 186 7.05 10.90 -2.67
N HIS A 187 6.33 10.90 -3.78
CA HIS A 187 6.84 10.38 -5.05
C HIS A 187 7.99 11.21 -5.61
N HIS A 188 7.96 12.53 -5.40
CA HIS A 188 9.08 13.40 -5.74
C HIS A 188 10.29 13.07 -4.86
N LEU A 189 10.10 12.89 -3.55
CA LEU A 189 11.19 12.47 -2.66
C LEU A 189 11.78 11.13 -3.08
N ILE A 190 10.94 10.12 -3.37
CA ILE A 190 11.38 8.80 -3.82
C ILE A 190 12.24 8.94 -5.08
N LYS A 191 11.79 9.70 -6.08
CA LYS A 191 12.52 9.84 -7.35
C LYS A 191 13.96 10.33 -7.18
N TYR A 192 14.19 11.25 -6.25
CA TYR A 192 15.51 11.84 -6.03
C TYR A 192 16.30 11.17 -4.89
N ALA A 193 15.69 10.25 -4.16
CA ALA A 193 16.38 9.49 -3.13
C ALA A 193 17.47 8.60 -3.75
N THR A 194 18.54 8.39 -3.00
CA THR A 194 19.55 7.39 -3.37
C THR A 194 19.03 5.97 -3.13
N LEU A 195 18.24 5.80 -2.07
CA LEU A 195 17.72 4.51 -1.64
C LEU A 195 16.39 4.70 -0.90
N LEU A 196 15.46 3.78 -1.15
CA LEU A 196 14.33 3.52 -0.27
C LEU A 196 14.57 2.21 0.51
N TYR A 197 14.41 2.25 1.83
CA TYR A 197 14.52 1.07 2.70
C TYR A 197 13.26 0.92 3.54
N GLY A 198 12.70 -0.28 3.64
CA GLY A 198 11.67 -0.53 4.63
C GLY A 198 10.68 -1.62 4.27
N GLU A 199 9.49 -1.52 4.87
CA GLU A 199 8.50 -2.61 4.95
C GLU A 199 7.28 -2.37 4.04
N SER A 200 7.29 -1.31 3.24
CA SER A 200 6.17 -0.97 2.36
C SER A 200 6.39 -1.53 0.95
N ALA A 201 5.58 -2.51 0.59
CA ALA A 201 5.54 -3.07 -0.76
C ALA A 201 5.25 -1.99 -1.82
N THR A 202 4.22 -1.17 -1.57
CA THR A 202 3.83 -0.06 -2.45
C THR A 202 4.99 0.91 -2.66
N MET A 203 5.62 1.42 -1.61
CA MET A 203 6.71 2.38 -1.81
C MET A 203 7.95 1.75 -2.46
N ALA A 204 8.19 0.45 -2.25
CA ALA A 204 9.25 -0.28 -2.94
C ALA A 204 8.98 -0.38 -4.45
N SER A 205 7.75 -0.67 -4.86
CA SER A 205 7.39 -0.72 -6.28
C SER A 205 7.32 0.67 -6.93
N GLU A 206 6.84 1.68 -6.20
CA GLU A 206 6.92 3.09 -6.61
C GLU A 206 8.38 3.51 -6.87
N ALA A 207 9.32 3.12 -5.99
CA ALA A 207 10.74 3.36 -6.18
C ALA A 207 11.29 2.67 -7.42
N ALA A 208 10.94 1.40 -7.64
CA ALA A 208 11.36 0.66 -8.83
C ALA A 208 10.88 1.33 -10.13
N ILE A 209 9.61 1.75 -10.18
CA ILE A 209 9.04 2.48 -11.33
C ILE A 209 9.75 3.81 -11.58
N LEU A 210 10.09 4.54 -10.51
CA LEU A 210 10.79 5.81 -10.60
C LEU A 210 12.29 5.68 -10.90
N GLY A 211 12.82 4.45 -10.94
CA GLY A 211 14.25 4.19 -11.14
C GLY A 211 15.11 4.47 -9.90
N THR A 212 14.51 4.42 -8.71
CA THR A 212 15.18 4.57 -7.42
C THR A 212 15.44 3.19 -6.82
N TYR A 213 16.64 2.96 -6.30
CA TYR A 213 16.97 1.71 -5.63
C TYR A 213 16.08 1.48 -4.40
N ALA A 214 15.66 0.24 -4.18
CA ALA A 214 14.85 -0.13 -3.04
C ALA A 214 15.38 -1.41 -2.36
N ILE A 215 15.39 -1.42 -1.03
CA ILE A 215 15.53 -2.62 -0.21
C ILE A 215 14.23 -2.81 0.53
N PHE A 216 13.46 -3.80 0.10
CA PHE A 216 12.17 -4.15 0.66
C PHE A 216 12.31 -5.32 1.62
N LEU A 217 11.83 -5.14 2.85
CA LEU A 217 11.77 -6.17 3.87
C LEU A 217 10.34 -6.68 4.00
N ASP A 218 10.14 -7.90 3.54
CA ASP A 218 8.88 -8.64 3.68
C ASP A 218 9.21 -10.14 3.76
N ASN A 219 8.31 -10.90 4.39
CA ASN A 219 8.47 -12.33 4.55
C ASN A 219 7.58 -13.15 3.60
N LYS A 220 6.71 -12.48 2.85
CA LYS A 220 5.80 -13.13 1.88
C LYS A 220 6.03 -12.69 0.44
N GLY A 221 6.41 -11.44 0.22
CA GLY A 221 6.46 -10.85 -1.12
C GLY A 221 5.06 -10.65 -1.70
N ARG A 222 5.01 -9.94 -2.83
CA ARG A 222 3.87 -9.79 -3.73
C ARG A 222 4.42 -9.89 -5.16
N GLY A 223 3.59 -10.23 -6.13
CA GLY A 223 4.09 -10.41 -7.50
C GLY A 223 4.69 -9.15 -8.14
N TYR A 224 4.40 -7.96 -7.59
CA TYR A 224 4.93 -6.67 -8.07
C TYR A 224 6.17 -6.18 -7.30
N THR A 225 6.69 -6.95 -6.35
CA THR A 225 7.86 -6.59 -5.52
C THR A 225 9.03 -7.53 -5.72
#